data_AF-A0A370R1F1-F1
#
_entry.id   AF-A0A370R1F1-F1
#
_cell.length_a   1.000
_cell.length_b   1.000
_cell.length_c   1.000
_cell.angle_alpha   90.00
_cell.angle_beta   90.00
_cell.angle_gamma   90.00
#
_symmetry.space_group_name_H-M   'P 1'
#
loop_
_entity.id
_entity.type
_entity.pdbx_description
1 polymer ?
#
loop_
_entity_poly.entity_id
_entity_poly.type
_entity_poly.pdbx_seq_one_letter_code
_entity_poly.pdbx_strand_id
1 'polypeptide(L)'
;MAVKQFSFWQIADLRVEGVGMMHGGYTIVLSVKDVNTKDGKNIYISAIGKTNAAKVAGVGHVLFWCSIVNGIDNKKYILHRKENEKWAVGLDDFYIGDVVFLFLKINTLHHRYT
;
A
#
# COMPACT_ATOMS: atom_id res chain seq x y z
N MET A 1 14.25 7.35 11.94
CA MET A 1 12.87 6.92 11.66
C MET A 1 12.30 7.90 10.66
N ALA A 2 12.23 7.52 9.38
CA ALA A 2 11.65 8.38 8.37
C ALA A 2 10.35 7.74 7.88
N VAL A 3 9.29 8.53 7.82
CA VAL A 3 8.09 8.17 7.07
C VAL A 3 8.14 8.95 5.77
N LYS A 4 8.11 8.25 4.64
CA LYS A 4 8.02 8.85 3.32
C LYS A 4 6.65 8.54 2.75
N GLN A 5 6.02 9.54 2.15
CA GLN A 5 4.73 9.38 1.50
C GLN A 5 4.86 9.68 0.01
N PHE A 6 4.21 8.87 -0.80
CA PHE A 6 4.16 9.00 -2.24
C PHE A 6 2.70 8.99 -2.68
N SER A 7 2.32 9.92 -3.56
CA SER A 7 0.95 10.05 -4.03
C SER A 7 0.92 9.88 -5.55
N PHE A 8 0.03 9.01 -6.02
CA PHE A 8 -0.11 8.68 -7.43
C PHE A 8 -1.56 8.86 -7.83
N TRP A 9 -1.83 9.70 -8.83
CA TRP A 9 -3.16 9.94 -9.35
C TRP A 9 -3.30 9.41 -10.76
N GLN A 10 -4.45 8.84 -11.08
CA GLN A 10 -4.80 8.43 -12.44
C GLN A 10 -6.30 8.49 -12.71
N ILE A 11 -6.65 8.69 -13.97
CA ILE A 11 -8.01 8.55 -14.50
C ILE A 11 -8.28 7.06 -14.73
N ALA A 12 -9.48 6.59 -14.36
CA ALA A 12 -9.90 5.22 -14.61
C ALA A 12 -11.43 5.10 -14.66
N ASP A 13 -11.89 4.02 -15.30
CA ASP A 13 -13.27 3.56 -15.14
C ASP A 13 -13.37 2.73 -13.87
N LEU A 14 -14.02 3.31 -12.86
CA LEU A 14 -14.17 2.73 -11.54
C LEU A 14 -15.43 1.88 -11.50
N ARG A 15 -15.29 0.63 -11.04
CA ARG A 15 -16.44 -0.23 -10.75
C ARG A 15 -16.91 0.07 -9.33
N VAL A 16 -18.14 0.55 -9.20
CA VAL A 16 -18.80 0.81 -7.92
C VAL A 16 -19.91 -0.22 -7.74
N GLU A 17 -19.82 -1.02 -6.67
CA GLU A 17 -20.84 -2.02 -6.36
C GLU A 17 -22.21 -1.35 -6.16
N GLY A 18 -23.26 -1.85 -6.81
CA GLY A 18 -24.60 -1.26 -6.76
C GLY A 18 -24.85 -0.07 -7.70
N VAL A 19 -23.84 0.44 -8.40
CA VAL A 19 -23.99 1.57 -9.37
C VAL A 19 -23.48 1.24 -10.77
N GLY A 20 -22.40 0.46 -10.90
CA GLY A 20 -21.83 0.07 -12.18
C GLY A 20 -20.49 0.76 -12.48
N MET A 21 -20.19 0.97 -13.76
CA MET A 21 -18.95 1.64 -14.18
C MET A 21 -19.13 3.15 -14.18
N MET A 22 -18.22 3.88 -13.53
CA MET A 22 -18.15 5.33 -13.54
C MET A 22 -16.81 5.82 -14.07
N HIS A 23 -16.86 6.80 -14.97
CA HIS A 23 -15.66 7.50 -15.39
C HIS A 23 -15.23 8.47 -14.29
N GLY A 24 -14.00 8.32 -13.80
CA GLY A 24 -13.49 9.14 -12.71
C GLY A 24 -11.99 9.05 -12.54
N GLY A 25 -11.52 9.50 -11.38
CA GLY A 25 -10.12 9.40 -11.00
C GLY A 25 -9.98 8.79 -9.62
N TYR A 26 -8.81 8.22 -9.36
CA TYR A 26 -8.43 7.79 -8.04
C TYR A 26 -7.00 8.21 -7.73
N THR A 27 -6.72 8.37 -6.43
CA THR A 27 -5.38 8.59 -5.91
C THR A 27 -4.99 7.40 -5.04
N ILE A 28 -3.76 6.93 -5.16
CA ILE A 28 -3.15 5.99 -4.21
C ILE A 28 -2.07 6.74 -3.45
N VAL A 29 -2.18 6.76 -2.13
CA VAL A 29 -1.16 7.28 -1.22
C VAL A 29 -0.44 6.11 -0.58
N LEU A 30 0.84 5.94 -0.88
CA LEU A 30 1.73 4.95 -0.30
C LEU A 30 2.54 5.58 0.82
N SER A 31 2.45 5.03 2.02
CA SER A 31 3.28 5.42 3.17
C SER A 31 4.32 4.34 3.44
N VAL A 32 5.59 4.71 3.34
CA VAL A 32 6.75 3.85 3.60
C VAL A 32 7.41 4.32 4.89
N LYS A 33 7.47 3.43 5.88
CA LYS A 33 8.14 3.67 7.16
C LYS A 33 9.30 2.69 7.31
N ASP A 34 10.49 3.22 7.56
CA ASP A 34 11.67 2.40 7.85
C ASP A 34 12.06 2.43 9.33
N VAL A 35 12.32 1.24 9.88
CA VAL A 35 12.75 1.04 11.26
C VAL A 35 14.00 0.17 11.24
N ASN A 36 15.13 0.74 11.70
CA ASN A 36 16.34 -0.04 11.88
C ASN A 36 16.15 -0.99 13.07
N THR A 37 16.47 -2.27 12.89
CA THR A 37 16.48 -3.30 13.92
C THR A 37 17.91 -3.75 14.17
N LYS A 38 18.15 -4.56 15.21
CA LYS A 38 19.48 -5.12 15.48
C LYS A 38 19.96 -6.02 14.33
N ASP A 39 19.01 -6.68 13.67
CA ASP A 39 19.25 -7.69 12.62
C ASP A 39 19.16 -7.11 11.19
N GLY A 40 18.85 -5.81 11.06
CA GLY A 40 18.71 -5.17 9.76
C GLY A 40 17.76 -3.98 9.75
N LYS A 41 16.82 -3.96 8.80
CA LYS A 41 15.84 -2.89 8.62
C LYS A 41 14.47 -3.47 8.28
N ASN A 42 13.47 -3.12 9.07
CA ASN A 42 12.07 -3.35 8.74
C ASN A 42 11.55 -2.20 7.88
N ILE A 43 10.92 -2.53 6.77
CA ILE A 43 10.19 -1.58 5.93
C ILE A 43 8.71 -1.92 6.03
N TYR A 44 7.94 -0.97 6.54
CA TYR A 44 6.48 -1.04 6.61
C TYR A 44 5.92 -0.24 5.45
N ILE A 45 5.07 -0.86 4.64
CA ILE A 45 4.36 -0.15 3.56
C ILE A 45 2.87 -0.27 3.81
N SER A 46 2.17 0.86 3.75
CA SER A 46 0.71 0.93 3.82
C SER A 46 0.18 1.77 2.66
N ALA A 47 -1.02 1.47 2.19
CA ALA A 47 -1.65 2.20 1.11
C ALA A 47 -3.07 2.65 1.46
N ILE A 48 -3.40 3.87 1.03
CA ILE A 48 -4.73 4.46 1.11
C ILE A 48 -5.16 4.83 -0.31
N GLY A 49 -6.34 4.39 -0.71
CA GLY A 49 -7.01 4.80 -1.93
C GLY A 49 -7.92 5.99 -1.66
N LYS A 50 -7.98 6.96 -2.55
CA LYS A 50 -8.89 8.11 -2.45
C LYS A 50 -9.68 8.22 -3.74
N THR A 51 -11.00 8.32 -3.64
CA THR A 51 -11.84 8.61 -4.79
C THR A 51 -13.15 9.24 -4.36
N ASN A 52 -13.65 10.16 -5.18
CA ASN A 52 -14.96 10.76 -4.99
C ASN A 52 -16.07 9.92 -5.65
N ALA A 53 -15.74 8.85 -6.38
CA ALA A 53 -16.71 8.07 -7.14
C ALA A 53 -17.81 7.47 -6.26
N ALA A 54 -17.46 6.88 -5.10
CA ALA A 54 -18.44 6.34 -4.15
C ALA A 54 -19.41 7.41 -3.63
N LYS A 55 -18.90 8.63 -3.42
CA LYS A 55 -19.68 9.77 -2.94
C LYS A 55 -20.62 10.32 -4.01
N VAL A 56 -20.14 10.44 -5.24
CA VAL A 56 -20.95 10.87 -6.40
C VAL A 56 -22.03 9.84 -6.69
N ALA A 57 -21.73 8.55 -6.54
CA ALA A 57 -22.66 7.45 -6.70
C ALA A 57 -23.79 7.44 -5.65
N GLY A 58 -23.60 8.09 -4.50
CA GLY A 58 -24.58 8.16 -3.40
C GLY A 58 -24.81 6.83 -2.66
N VAL A 59 -24.47 5.70 -3.29
CA VAL A 59 -24.54 4.33 -2.79
C VAL A 59 -23.38 3.51 -3.37
N GLY A 60 -22.94 2.47 -2.67
CA GLY A 60 -21.96 1.52 -3.19
C GLY A 60 -20.58 1.56 -2.55
N HIS A 61 -19.81 0.49 -2.77
CA HIS A 61 -18.46 0.31 -2.23
C HIS A 61 -17.42 0.33 -3.37
N VAL A 62 -16.35 1.10 -3.19
CA VAL A 62 -15.18 1.06 -4.08
C VAL A 62 -14.16 0.10 -3.49
N LEU A 63 -13.74 -0.87 -4.30
CA LEU A 63 -12.71 -1.83 -3.93
C LEU A 63 -11.36 -1.38 -4.48
N PHE A 64 -10.43 -1.11 -3.58
CA PHE A 64 -9.03 -0.90 -3.92
C PHE A 64 -8.24 -2.18 -3.65
N TRP A 65 -7.31 -2.51 -4.55
CA TRP A 65 -6.25 -3.47 -4.29
C TRP A 65 -4.91 -2.85 -4.70
N CYS A 66 -3.86 -3.20 -3.99
CA CYS A 66 -2.50 -2.78 -4.32
C CYS A 66 -1.59 -4.01 -4.23
N SER A 67 -0.71 -4.16 -5.22
CA SER A 67 0.37 -5.14 -5.15
C SER A 67 1.71 -4.46 -5.36
N ILE A 68 2.65 -4.75 -4.47
CA ILE A 68 4.02 -4.25 -4.52
C ILE A 68 4.90 -5.38 -5.04
N VAL A 69 5.76 -5.05 -6.00
CA VAL A 69 6.82 -5.96 -6.45
C VAL A 69 8.13 -5.45 -5.89
N ASN A 70 8.85 -6.31 -5.16
CA ASN A 70 10.19 -6.01 -4.71
C ASN A 70 11.17 -6.19 -5.88
N GLY A 71 11.83 -5.11 -6.31
CA GLY A 71 12.76 -5.16 -7.44
C GLY A 71 14.05 -5.96 -7.19
N ILE A 72 14.35 -6.35 -5.94
CA ILE A 72 15.57 -7.09 -5.59
C ILE A 72 15.37 -8.60 -5.76
N ASP A 73 14.25 -9.14 -5.26
CA ASP A 73 13.96 -10.58 -5.31
C ASP A 73 12.78 -10.93 -6.22
N ASN A 74 12.22 -9.93 -6.91
CA ASN A 74 11.06 -10.01 -7.79
C ASN A 74 9.81 -10.61 -7.13
N LYS A 75 9.74 -10.63 -5.78
CA LYS A 75 8.58 -11.14 -5.07
C LYS A 75 7.45 -10.12 -5.11
N LYS A 76 6.25 -10.62 -5.39
CA LYS A 76 5.00 -9.86 -5.37
C LYS A 76 4.34 -10.00 -4.00
N TYR A 77 3.91 -8.87 -3.47
CA TYR A 77 3.24 -8.75 -2.19
C TYR A 77 1.93 -8.03 -2.40
N ILE A 78 0.83 -8.66 -2.03
CA ILE A 78 -0.49 -8.05 -2.11
C ILE A 78 -0.75 -7.36 -0.77
N LEU A 79 -1.16 -6.10 -0.82
CA LEU A 79 -1.59 -5.38 0.38
C LEU A 79 -2.94 -5.92 0.77
N HIS A 80 -3.00 -6.51 1.95
CA HIS A 80 -4.21 -7.07 2.48
C HIS A 80 -4.72 -6.16 3.59
N ARG A 81 -6.00 -5.79 3.49
CA ARG A 81 -6.73 -5.28 4.64
C ARG A 81 -6.89 -6.43 5.61
N LYS A 82 -6.34 -6.32 6.83
CA LYS A 82 -6.53 -7.36 7.83
C LYS A 82 -8.00 -7.40 8.25
N GLU A 83 -8.54 -8.61 8.39
CA GLU A 83 -9.89 -8.81 8.89
C GLU A 83 -9.99 -8.25 10.32
N ASN A 84 -11.09 -7.56 10.61
CA ASN A 84 -11.40 -6.94 11.91
C ASN A 84 -10.51 -5.78 12.39
N GLU A 85 -9.52 -5.32 11.61
CA GLU A 85 -8.83 -4.07 11.93
C GLU A 85 -9.70 -2.85 11.57
N LYS A 86 -9.87 -1.94 12.53
CA LYS A 86 -10.55 -0.66 12.32
C LYS A 86 -9.51 0.43 12.09
N TRP A 87 -9.64 1.13 10.98
CA TRP A 87 -8.75 2.22 10.60
C TRP A 87 -9.54 3.52 10.53
N ALA A 88 -9.07 4.56 11.23
CA ALA A 88 -9.59 5.90 11.04
C ALA A 88 -9.02 6.46 9.72
N VAL A 89 -9.90 6.63 8.74
CA VAL A 89 -9.59 7.21 7.43
C VAL A 89 -10.42 8.48 7.24
N GLY A 90 -9.95 9.40 6.38
CA GLY A 90 -10.74 10.55 5.97
C GLY A 90 -12.05 10.14 5.26
N LEU A 91 -12.99 11.09 5.13
CA LEU A 91 -14.31 10.85 4.52
C LEU A 91 -14.26 10.22 3.12
N ASP A 92 -13.24 10.55 2.33
CA ASP A 92 -13.06 10.07 0.95
C ASP A 92 -11.88 9.07 0.83
N ASP A 93 -11.36 8.60 1.96
CA ASP A 93 -10.18 7.73 2.05
C ASP A 93 -10.59 6.28 2.33
N PHE A 94 -9.99 5.35 1.60
CA PHE A 94 -10.24 3.92 1.68
C PHE A 94 -8.93 3.22 2.04
N TYR A 95 -8.86 2.58 3.21
CA TYR A 95 -7.69 1.81 3.58
C TYR A 95 -7.59 0.55 2.71
N ILE A 96 -6.48 0.41 1.98
CA ILE A 96 -6.25 -0.72 1.07
C ILE A 96 -5.61 -1.88 1.82
N GLY A 97 -4.62 -1.58 2.66
CA GLY A 97 -3.88 -2.58 3.43
C GLY A 97 -2.45 -2.18 3.73
N ASP A 98 -1.76 -3.04 4.47
CA ASP A 98 -0.34 -2.93 4.80
C ASP A 98 0.41 -4.24 4.57
N VAL A 99 1.72 -4.12 4.47
CA VAL A 99 2.66 -5.24 4.42
C VAL A 99 3.99 -4.82 5.04
N VAL A 100 4.67 -5.79 5.66
CA VAL A 100 5.97 -5.58 6.32
C VAL A 100 7.02 -6.46 5.66
N PHE A 101 8.17 -5.85 5.37
CA PHE A 101 9.34 -6.51 4.82
C PHE A 101 10.48 -6.43 5.83
N LEU A 102 11.22 -7.52 5.98
CA LEU A 102 12.47 -7.54 6.72
C LEU A 102 13.63 -7.57 5.71
N PHE A 103 14.44 -6.53 5.72
CA PHE A 103 15.75 -6.54 5.07
C PHE A 103 16.79 -6.94 6.10
N LEU A 104 17.34 -8.14 5.96
CA LEU A 104 18.42 -8.62 6.81
C LEU A 104 19.72 -7.87 6.50
N LYS A 105 20.47 -7.54 7.54
CA LYS A 105 21.83 -7.06 7.38
C LYS A 105 22.67 -8.23 6.85
N ILE A 106 23.13 -8.12 5.60
CA ILE A 106 24.11 -9.08 5.07
C ILE A 106 25.39 -8.85 5.85
N ASN A 107 25.73 -9.76 6.77
CA ASN A 107 27.07 -9.83 7.31
C ASN A 107 27.96 -10.32 6.18
N THR A 108 28.73 -9.41 5.58
CA THR A 108 29.82 -9.78 4.69
C THR A 108 30.84 -10.55 5.53
N LEU A 109 30.69 -11.87 5.63
CA LEU A 109 31.78 -12.73 6.03
C LEU A 109 32.80 -12.61 4.89
N HIS A 110 33.80 -11.75 5.09
CA HIS A 110 35.04 -11.83 4.35
C HIS A 110 35.60 -13.22 4.61
N HIS A 111 35.30 -14.15 3.69
CA HIS A 111 36.05 -15.38 3.58
C HIS A 111 37.45 -14.97 3.09
N ARG A 112 38.34 -14.67 4.06
CA ARG A 112 39.78 -14.69 3.81
C ARG A 112 40.11 -16.14 3.50
N TYR A 113 40.18 -16.48 2.23
CA TYR A 113 40.97 -17.63 1.79
C TYR A 113 42.41 -17.13 1.69
N THR A 114 43.19 -17.46 2.73
CA THR A 114 44.64 -17.63 2.64
C THR A 114 44.97 -18.80 1.73
#